data_AF-A0A3Q8UXY0-F1
#
_entry.id   AF-A0A3Q8UXY0-F1
#
_cell.length_a   1.000
_cell.length_b   1.000
_cell.length_c   1.000
_cell.angle_alpha   90.00
_cell.angle_beta   90.00
_cell.angle_gamma   90.00
#
_symmetry.space_group_name_H-M   'P 1'
#
loop_
_entity.id
_entity.type
_entity.pdbx_description
1 polymer ?
#
loop_
_entity_poly.entity_id
_entity_poly.type
_entity_poly.pdbx_seq_one_letter_code
_entity_poly.pdbx_strand_id
1 'polypeptide(L)'
;MTAEIQLEKIDAETIRIPIVGTSPLIVHRFSEKAKRQMLDNMQGRKSPKQSKDPEAEYEAAFYHLKDGGYGFPVIAFKAATIGGARFYQGVTMTALRQFMFFRGEVGDDGRGMTRIDGTPHMREDTVTVGRGGHDLRYRPEFPEWTTALDVVYVKSMLTRESVISLIAAGGMGVGVGEWRPEKGGDFGTYDIDQSREVEVIS
;
A
#
# COMPACT_ATOMS: atom_id res chain seq x y z
N MET A 1 41.45 8.91 -25.98
CA MET A 1 40.80 10.12 -25.47
C MET A 1 39.49 9.69 -24.84
N THR A 2 39.42 9.71 -23.51
CA THR A 2 38.18 9.43 -22.79
C THR A 2 37.36 10.71 -22.83
N ALA A 3 36.23 10.71 -23.52
CA ALA A 3 35.34 11.86 -23.56
C ALA A 3 34.79 12.12 -22.15
N GLU A 4 34.85 13.37 -21.71
CA GLU A 4 34.31 13.80 -20.42
C GLU A 4 32.77 13.74 -20.49
N ILE A 5 32.15 12.94 -19.62
CA ILE A 5 30.69 12.78 -19.57
C ILE A 5 30.14 13.89 -18.68
N GLN A 6 29.40 14.83 -19.26
CA GLN A 6 28.67 15.87 -18.53
C GLN A 6 27.22 15.42 -18.30
N LEU A 7 26.78 15.41 -17.05
CA LEU A 7 25.42 15.02 -16.63
C LEU A 7 24.73 16.20 -15.98
N GLU A 8 23.52 16.52 -16.45
CA GLU A 8 22.67 17.53 -15.84
C GLU A 8 21.98 16.97 -14.59
N LYS A 9 21.75 17.85 -13.60
CA LYS A 9 21.01 17.48 -12.39
C LYS A 9 19.56 17.17 -12.76
N ILE A 10 19.07 16.02 -12.30
CA ILE A 10 17.66 15.66 -12.44
C ILE A 10 16.82 16.56 -11.51
N ASP A 11 15.93 17.34 -12.12
CA ASP A 11 14.95 18.16 -11.39
C ASP A 11 13.76 17.30 -10.93
N ALA A 12 13.34 17.49 -9.68
CA ALA A 12 12.27 16.72 -9.06
C ALA A 12 11.38 17.61 -8.21
N GLU A 13 10.08 17.33 -8.21
CA GLU A 13 9.09 18.01 -7.37
C GLU A 13 8.49 17.00 -6.37
N THR A 14 8.21 17.46 -5.16
CA THR A 14 7.46 16.72 -4.14
C THR A 14 6.08 17.33 -3.99
N ILE A 15 5.05 16.50 -4.14
CA ILE A 15 3.65 16.88 -3.96
C ILE A 15 3.00 16.00 -2.88
N ARG A 16 2.09 16.59 -2.11
CA ARG A 16 1.24 15.89 -1.15
C ARG A 16 -0.17 15.80 -1.71
N ILE A 17 -0.64 14.57 -1.88
CA ILE A 17 -1.90 14.28 -2.55
C ILE A 17 -2.86 13.66 -1.53
N PRO A 18 -3.94 14.38 -1.14
CA PRO A 18 -4.98 13.81 -0.31
C PRO A 18 -5.81 12.81 -1.12
N ILE A 19 -6.09 11.64 -0.54
CA ILE A 19 -6.94 10.62 -1.13
C ILE A 19 -8.03 10.19 -0.14
N VAL A 20 -9.14 9.72 -0.71
CA VAL A 20 -10.28 9.18 0.02
C VAL A 20 -10.60 7.78 -0.49
N GLY A 21 -10.86 6.86 0.42
CA GLY A 21 -11.31 5.51 0.10
C GLY A 21 -12.68 5.53 -0.57
N THR A 22 -12.82 4.84 -1.70
CA THR A 22 -14.11 4.63 -2.38
C THR A 22 -14.71 3.26 -2.07
N SER A 23 -13.93 2.38 -1.45
CA SER A 23 -14.37 1.12 -0.85
C SER A 23 -13.59 0.83 0.44
N PRO A 24 -14.09 -0.07 1.31
CA PRO A 24 -13.41 -0.42 2.55
C PRO A 24 -11.98 -0.91 2.34
N LEU A 25 -11.06 -0.51 3.22
CA LEU A 25 -9.67 -0.96 3.22
C LEU A 25 -9.50 -2.13 4.19
N ILE A 26 -9.19 -3.31 3.66
CA ILE A 26 -8.82 -4.47 4.47
C ILE A 26 -7.29 -4.54 4.57
N VAL A 27 -6.78 -4.47 5.79
CA VAL A 27 -5.35 -4.59 6.08
C VAL A 27 -5.01 -5.98 6.61
N HIS A 28 -3.83 -6.45 6.25
CA HIS A 28 -3.35 -7.75 6.72
C HIS A 28 -1.82 -7.74 6.79
N ARG A 29 -1.32 -7.34 7.95
CA ARG A 29 0.09 -7.54 8.31
C ARG A 29 0.31 -8.99 8.71
N PHE A 30 1.36 -9.61 8.17
CA PHE A 30 1.79 -10.91 8.67
C PHE A 30 2.32 -10.76 10.10
N SER A 31 1.64 -11.41 11.05
CA SER A 31 2.09 -11.47 12.44
C SER A 31 3.45 -12.18 12.55
N GLU A 32 4.23 -11.85 13.58
CA GLU A 32 5.51 -12.53 13.85
C GLU A 32 5.32 -14.03 14.07
N LYS A 33 4.19 -14.43 14.65
CA LYS A 33 3.77 -15.83 14.76
C LYS A 33 3.64 -16.49 13.38
N ALA A 34 2.92 -15.85 12.45
CA ALA A 34 2.76 -16.35 11.09
C ALA A 34 4.12 -16.44 10.36
N LYS A 35 4.98 -15.43 10.48
CA LYS A 35 6.32 -15.44 9.89
C LYS A 35 7.20 -16.57 10.45
N ARG A 36 7.17 -16.78 11.77
CA ARG A 36 7.90 -17.87 12.43
C ARG A 36 7.41 -19.24 11.98
N GLN A 37 6.10 -19.42 11.84
CA GLN A 37 5.53 -20.66 11.33
C GLN A 37 5.92 -20.92 9.87
N MET A 38 5.98 -19.89 9.03
CA MET A 38 6.51 -20.01 7.67
C MET A 38 7.99 -20.44 7.66
N LEU A 39 8.81 -19.84 8.53
CA LEU A 39 10.23 -20.19 8.66
C LEU A 39 10.43 -21.63 9.15
N ASP A 40 9.70 -22.05 10.19
CA ASP A 40 9.76 -23.41 10.71
C ASP A 40 9.41 -24.43 9.63
N ASN A 41 8.33 -24.18 8.87
CA ASN A 41 7.93 -25.04 7.76
C ASN A 41 9.02 -25.13 6.67
N MET A 42 9.66 -24.02 6.31
CA MET A 42 10.78 -24.00 5.37
C MET A 42 12.02 -24.75 5.90
N GLN A 43 12.19 -24.81 7.23
CA GLN A 43 13.25 -25.56 7.90
C GLN A 43 12.86 -27.03 8.20
N GLY A 44 11.67 -27.48 7.79
CA GLY A 44 11.16 -28.82 8.08
C GLY A 44 10.80 -29.06 9.55
N ARG A 45 10.66 -28.00 10.35
CA ARG A 45 10.25 -28.04 11.75
C ARG A 45 8.73 -27.92 11.87
N LYS A 46 8.16 -28.58 12.88
CA LYS A 46 6.73 -28.43 13.22
C LYS A 46 6.57 -27.37 14.29
N SER A 47 5.85 -26.29 13.99
CA SER A 47 5.45 -25.33 15.01
C SER A 47 4.34 -25.93 15.90
N PRO A 48 4.36 -25.69 17.22
CA PRO A 48 3.36 -26.20 18.14
C PRO A 48 1.97 -25.61 17.84
N LYS A 49 0.93 -26.43 17.96
CA LYS A 49 -0.46 -26.02 17.75
C LYS A 49 -0.91 -25.15 18.93
N GLN A 50 -1.23 -23.90 18.67
CA GLN A 50 -1.77 -22.97 19.66
C GLN A 50 -3.27 -22.75 19.39
N SER A 51 -4.03 -22.49 20.45
CA SER A 51 -5.41 -22.01 20.31
C SER A 51 -5.43 -20.70 19.52
N LYS A 52 -6.51 -20.52 18.77
CA LYS A 52 -6.74 -19.30 18.01
C LYS A 52 -7.32 -18.24 18.95
N ASP A 53 -6.76 -17.05 18.90
CA ASP A 53 -7.23 -15.90 19.66
C ASP A 53 -7.63 -14.82 18.63
N PRO A 54 -8.94 -14.63 18.39
CA PRO A 54 -9.43 -13.69 17.38
C PRO A 54 -8.94 -12.26 17.59
N GLU A 55 -8.94 -11.80 18.85
CA GLU A 55 -8.57 -10.43 19.19
C GLU A 55 -7.06 -10.22 19.00
N ALA A 56 -6.24 -11.19 19.43
CA ALA A 56 -4.81 -11.13 19.17
C ALA A 56 -4.45 -11.20 17.67
N GLU A 57 -5.22 -11.92 16.85
CA GLU A 57 -5.03 -11.97 15.40
C GLU A 57 -5.44 -10.66 14.72
N TYR A 58 -6.57 -10.09 15.14
CA TYR A 58 -7.04 -8.78 14.71
C TYR A 58 -5.99 -7.70 14.97
N GLU A 59 -5.50 -7.61 16.21
CA GLU A 59 -4.49 -6.63 16.62
C GLU A 59 -3.15 -6.83 15.87
N ALA A 60 -2.71 -8.09 15.71
CA ALA A 60 -1.46 -8.38 15.02
C ALA A 60 -1.48 -8.12 13.51
N ALA A 61 -2.67 -7.96 12.92
CA ALA A 61 -2.88 -7.70 11.49
C ALA A 61 -2.84 -6.20 11.13
N PHE A 62 -2.82 -5.29 12.10
CA PHE A 62 -2.60 -3.87 11.85
C PHE A 62 -1.16 -3.54 11.45
N TYR A 63 -1.00 -2.42 10.76
CA TYR A 63 0.28 -1.71 10.66
C TYR A 63 0.19 -0.47 11.55
N HIS A 64 1.20 -0.23 12.39
CA HIS A 64 1.22 0.92 13.28
C HIS A 64 2.35 1.90 12.94
N LEU A 65 2.04 3.16 13.13
CA LEU A 65 3.03 4.23 13.20
C LEU A 65 3.66 4.26 14.60
N LYS A 66 4.79 4.95 14.73
CA LYS A 66 5.53 5.03 16.00
C LYS A 66 4.77 5.73 17.12
N ASP A 67 3.80 6.56 16.78
CA ASP A 67 2.91 7.26 17.72
C ASP A 67 1.66 6.44 18.09
N GLY A 68 1.54 5.21 17.58
CA GLY A 68 0.39 4.33 17.80
C GLY A 68 -0.73 4.51 16.78
N GLY A 69 -0.65 5.49 15.87
CA GLY A 69 -1.63 5.66 14.80
C GLY A 69 -1.64 4.51 13.81
N TYR A 70 -2.70 4.39 13.02
CA TYR A 70 -2.78 3.38 11.97
C TYR A 70 -1.94 3.79 10.76
N GLY A 71 -1.08 2.88 10.32
CA GLY A 71 -0.28 3.04 9.12
C GLY A 71 -0.76 2.13 8.00
N PHE A 72 -0.31 2.42 6.78
CA PHE A 72 -0.35 1.46 5.69
C PHE A 72 0.91 1.60 4.82
N PRO A 73 1.51 0.49 4.34
CA PRO A 73 2.76 0.57 3.57
C PRO A 73 2.63 1.43 2.32
N VAL A 74 3.44 2.50 2.24
CA VAL A 74 3.45 3.44 1.12
C VAL A 74 3.75 2.75 -0.21
N ILE A 75 4.57 1.69 -0.16
CA ILE A 75 4.93 0.92 -1.35
C ILE A 75 3.72 0.27 -2.03
N ALA A 76 2.63 0.03 -1.30
CA ALA A 76 1.39 -0.49 -1.88
C ALA A 76 0.73 0.54 -2.80
N PHE A 77 0.68 1.81 -2.40
CA PHE A 77 0.19 2.90 -3.24
C PHE A 77 1.10 3.14 -4.45
N LYS A 78 2.43 3.05 -4.28
CA LYS A 78 3.36 3.09 -5.42
C LYS A 78 3.09 1.95 -6.40
N ALA A 79 2.86 0.72 -5.90
CA ALA A 79 2.54 -0.43 -6.74
C ALA A 79 1.20 -0.27 -7.47
N ALA A 80 0.17 0.24 -6.78
CA ALA A 80 -1.12 0.55 -7.36
C ALA A 80 -1.01 1.58 -8.48
N THR A 81 -0.29 2.68 -8.24
CA THR A 81 -0.03 3.75 -9.21
C THR A 81 0.71 3.22 -10.46
N ILE A 82 1.76 2.42 -10.27
CA ILE A 82 2.48 1.79 -11.39
C ILE A 82 1.58 0.81 -12.14
N GLY A 83 0.73 0.07 -11.43
CA GLY A 83 -0.25 -0.84 -12.03
C GLY A 83 -1.31 -0.11 -12.86
N GLY A 84 -1.73 1.08 -12.41
CA GLY A 84 -2.65 1.98 -13.11
C GLY A 84 -2.11 2.51 -14.43
N ALA A 85 -0.80 2.42 -14.67
CA ALA A 85 -0.20 2.77 -15.97
C ALA A 85 -0.81 1.99 -17.15
N ARG A 86 -1.39 0.81 -16.89
CA ARG A 86 -2.06 -0.02 -17.91
C ARG A 86 -3.28 0.66 -18.55
N PHE A 87 -3.83 1.69 -17.91
CA PHE A 87 -4.92 2.49 -18.48
C PHE A 87 -4.44 3.55 -19.49
N TYR A 88 -3.11 3.76 -19.62
CA TYR A 88 -2.53 4.79 -20.47
C TYR A 88 -1.64 4.19 -21.57
N GLN A 89 -1.75 4.73 -22.78
CA GLN A 89 -0.89 4.37 -23.90
C GLN A 89 0.48 5.06 -23.78
N GLY A 90 1.56 4.36 -24.13
CA GLY A 90 2.91 4.94 -24.19
C GLY A 90 3.63 5.09 -22.84
N VAL A 91 3.01 4.71 -21.72
CA VAL A 91 3.63 4.77 -20.38
C VAL A 91 4.13 3.38 -19.98
N THR A 92 5.43 3.25 -19.71
CA THR A 92 5.99 1.95 -19.28
C THR A 92 6.06 1.86 -17.74
N MET A 93 5.62 0.73 -17.19
CA MET A 93 5.69 0.48 -15.75
C MET A 93 7.13 0.54 -15.21
N THR A 94 8.11 0.13 -16.01
CA THR A 94 9.54 0.18 -15.66
C THR A 94 10.02 1.61 -15.48
N ALA A 95 9.66 2.51 -16.39
CA ALA A 95 9.99 3.93 -16.30
C ALA A 95 9.37 4.58 -15.06
N LEU A 96 8.07 4.35 -14.83
CA LEU A 96 7.37 4.89 -13.65
C LEU A 96 7.98 4.45 -12.32
N ARG A 97 8.52 3.22 -12.25
CA ARG A 97 9.22 2.73 -11.05
C ARG A 97 10.45 3.57 -10.72
N GLN A 98 11.13 4.09 -11.74
CA GLN A 98 12.35 4.90 -11.64
C GLN A 98 12.06 6.41 -11.51
N PHE A 99 10.90 6.88 -11.97
CA PHE A 99 10.59 8.31 -12.02
C PHE A 99 9.71 8.81 -10.87
N MET A 100 9.12 7.91 -10.08
CA MET A 100 8.29 8.26 -8.92
C MET A 100 8.77 7.58 -7.63
N PHE A 101 8.79 8.33 -6.55
CA PHE A 101 9.19 7.87 -5.22
C PHE A 101 8.15 8.32 -4.21
N PHE A 102 7.49 7.36 -3.58
CA PHE A 102 6.51 7.65 -2.57
C PHE A 102 7.21 7.65 -1.21
N ARG A 103 7.09 8.74 -0.47
CA ARG A 103 7.65 8.93 0.86
C ARG A 103 6.57 8.71 1.90
N GLY A 104 6.98 8.27 3.06
CA GLY A 104 6.11 8.03 4.20
C GLY A 104 6.89 8.19 5.50
N GLU A 105 6.13 8.27 6.59
CA GLU A 105 6.67 8.21 7.94
C GLU A 105 7.22 6.81 8.22
N VAL A 106 8.19 6.72 9.14
CA VAL A 106 8.75 5.41 9.52
C VAL A 106 7.80 4.76 10.51
N GLY A 107 7.19 3.64 10.11
CA GLY A 107 6.35 2.82 10.97
C GLY A 107 7.13 2.10 12.07
N ASP A 108 6.39 1.43 12.95
CA ASP A 108 6.94 0.64 14.06
C ASP A 108 7.91 -0.47 13.59
N ASP A 109 7.61 -1.06 12.43
CA ASP A 109 8.38 -2.11 11.78
C ASP A 109 9.52 -1.59 10.87
N GLY A 110 9.76 -0.28 10.88
CA GLY A 110 10.82 0.38 10.11
C GLY A 110 10.48 0.62 8.63
N ARG A 111 9.29 0.25 8.15
CA ARG A 111 8.86 0.50 6.77
C ARG A 111 8.36 1.93 6.60
N GLY A 112 8.41 2.44 5.37
CA GLY A 112 7.72 3.67 4.99
C GLY A 112 6.21 3.44 4.97
N MET A 113 5.49 4.13 5.84
CA MET A 113 4.04 4.06 6.00
C MET A 113 3.41 5.42 5.77
N THR A 114 2.20 5.41 5.21
CA THR A 114 1.33 6.57 5.25
C THR A 114 0.30 6.36 6.35
N ARG A 115 -0.15 7.45 6.97
CA ARG A 115 -1.19 7.41 7.98
C ARG A 115 -2.53 7.10 7.35
N ILE A 116 -3.29 6.19 7.97
CA ILE A 116 -4.67 5.93 7.61
C ILE A 116 -5.55 6.55 8.68
N ASP A 117 -6.38 7.51 8.26
CA ASP A 117 -7.38 8.13 9.11
C ASP A 117 -8.73 7.45 8.85
N GLY A 118 -9.24 6.74 9.86
CA GLY A 118 -10.49 5.99 9.81
C GLY A 118 -10.69 5.16 11.07
N THR A 119 -11.90 4.62 11.25
CA THR A 119 -12.22 3.75 12.39
C THR A 119 -12.33 2.30 11.92
N PRO A 120 -11.43 1.40 12.37
CA PRO A 120 -11.50 0.01 11.96
C PRO A 120 -12.55 -0.76 12.75
N HIS A 121 -13.02 -1.87 12.19
CA HIS A 121 -13.71 -2.92 12.93
C HIS A 121 -13.12 -4.29 12.61
N MET A 122 -13.40 -5.28 13.47
CA MET A 122 -13.00 -6.66 13.23
C MET A 122 -13.87 -7.26 12.13
N ARG A 123 -13.21 -7.73 11.08
CA ARG A 123 -13.79 -8.51 9.99
C ARG A 123 -13.42 -9.97 10.18
N GLU A 124 -14.40 -10.86 9.97
CA GLU A 124 -14.21 -12.31 9.95
C GLU A 124 -14.35 -12.83 8.52
N ASP A 125 -13.30 -13.48 8.00
CA ASP A 125 -13.32 -14.13 6.69
C ASP A 125 -13.18 -15.65 6.81
N THR A 126 -14.08 -16.40 6.19
CA THR A 126 -13.87 -17.84 5.95
C THR A 126 -12.91 -18.02 4.79
N VAL A 127 -11.72 -18.57 5.03
CA VAL A 127 -10.72 -18.86 4.00
C VAL A 127 -10.51 -20.37 3.87
N THR A 128 -10.31 -20.83 2.63
CA THR A 128 -9.98 -22.23 2.35
C THR A 128 -8.46 -22.41 2.39
N VAL A 129 -7.98 -23.38 3.17
CA VAL A 129 -6.57 -23.74 3.32
C VAL A 129 -6.33 -25.19 2.91
N GLY A 130 -5.48 -25.39 1.90
CA GLY A 130 -5.03 -26.72 1.48
C GLY A 130 -6.16 -27.66 1.01
N ARG A 131 -6.07 -28.95 1.39
CA ARG A 131 -6.98 -30.04 1.00
C ARG A 131 -8.39 -29.92 1.63
N GLY A 132 -9.09 -28.81 1.41
CA GLY A 132 -10.48 -28.60 1.86
C GLY A 132 -10.63 -28.23 3.34
N GLY A 133 -9.56 -27.75 4.00
CA GLY A 133 -9.69 -27.16 5.33
C GLY A 133 -10.28 -25.76 5.25
N HIS A 134 -11.09 -25.38 6.24
CA HIS A 134 -11.59 -24.03 6.42
C HIS A 134 -10.92 -23.38 7.63
N ASP A 135 -10.59 -22.10 7.51
CA ASP A 135 -10.00 -21.30 8.58
C ASP A 135 -10.74 -19.95 8.67
N LEU A 136 -10.90 -19.42 9.87
CA LEU A 136 -11.53 -18.11 10.10
C LEU A 136 -10.44 -17.07 10.33
N ARG A 137 -10.29 -16.07 9.46
CA ARG A 137 -9.29 -15.01 9.64
C ARG A 137 -9.93 -13.74 10.17
N TYR A 138 -9.36 -13.20 11.23
CA TYR A 138 -9.76 -11.93 11.83
C TYR A 138 -8.82 -10.83 11.36
N ARG A 139 -9.37 -9.79 10.74
CA ARG A 139 -8.58 -8.70 10.15
C ARG A 139 -9.23 -7.34 10.38
N PRO A 140 -8.44 -6.26 10.39
CA PRO A 140 -8.99 -4.93 10.35
C PRO A 140 -9.52 -4.55 8.98
N GLU A 141 -10.77 -4.09 9.00
CA GLU A 141 -11.42 -3.42 7.90
C GLU A 141 -11.70 -1.97 8.31
N PHE A 142 -11.30 -1.02 7.48
CA PHE A 142 -11.65 0.39 7.60
C PHE A 142 -12.74 0.69 6.57
N PRO A 143 -14.03 0.79 6.97
CA PRO A 143 -15.12 1.05 6.03
C PRO A 143 -14.97 2.40 5.33
N GLU A 144 -14.58 3.40 6.12
CA GLU A 144 -14.28 4.75 5.66
C GLU A 144 -12.85 5.07 6.07
N TRP A 145 -12.06 5.54 5.11
CA TRP A 145 -10.66 5.86 5.34
C TRP A 145 -10.19 6.97 4.42
N THR A 146 -9.24 7.75 4.90
CA THR A 146 -8.51 8.74 4.10
C THR A 146 -7.03 8.65 4.39
N THR A 147 -6.21 9.19 3.49
CA THR A 147 -4.77 9.31 3.69
C THR A 147 -4.21 10.44 2.83
N ALA A 148 -2.95 10.79 3.06
CA ALA A 148 -2.20 11.73 2.22
C ALA A 148 -0.93 11.04 1.72
N LEU A 149 -0.66 11.16 0.41
CA LEU A 149 0.49 10.55 -0.22
C LEU A 149 1.53 11.61 -0.57
N ASP A 150 2.73 11.48 -0.01
CA ASP A 150 3.87 12.32 -0.38
C ASP A 150 4.62 11.67 -1.54
N VAL A 151 4.56 12.28 -2.73
CA VAL A 151 5.10 11.73 -3.96
C VAL A 151 6.14 12.68 -4.53
N VAL A 152 7.35 12.17 -4.68
CA VAL A 152 8.43 12.81 -5.44
C VAL A 152 8.43 12.27 -6.85
N TYR A 153 8.47 13.15 -7.85
CA TYR A 153 8.58 12.72 -9.24
C TYR A 153 9.59 13.57 -10.02
N VAL A 154 10.14 12.96 -11.07
CA VAL A 154 11.10 13.61 -11.97
C VAL A 154 10.36 14.49 -12.98
N LYS A 155 10.58 15.82 -12.94
CA LYS A 155 9.82 16.80 -13.73
C LYS A 155 10.09 16.73 -15.23
N SER A 156 11.28 16.28 -15.63
CA SER A 156 11.61 16.07 -17.05
C SER A 156 10.87 14.88 -17.66
N MET A 157 10.29 14.00 -16.84
CA MET A 157 9.62 12.77 -17.28
C MET A 157 8.12 12.78 -17.06
N LEU A 158 7.63 13.46 -16.02
CA LEU A 158 6.23 13.48 -15.63
C LEU A 158 5.79 14.90 -15.27
N THR A 159 4.56 15.26 -15.64
CA THR A 159 3.90 16.46 -15.13
C THR A 159 3.12 16.14 -13.86
N ARG A 160 2.78 17.17 -13.08
CA ARG A 160 1.99 17.02 -11.84
C ARG A 160 0.65 16.34 -12.12
N GLU A 161 -0.03 16.78 -13.17
CA GLU A 161 -1.33 16.27 -13.60
C GLU A 161 -1.23 14.81 -14.02
N SER A 162 -0.12 14.42 -14.64
CA SER A 162 0.15 13.02 -15.00
C SER A 162 0.30 12.14 -13.76
N VAL A 163 1.00 12.63 -12.73
CA VAL A 163 1.15 11.90 -11.45
C VAL A 163 -0.19 11.74 -10.75
N ILE A 164 -0.99 12.81 -10.65
CA ILE A 164 -2.34 12.77 -10.07
C ILE A 164 -3.22 11.77 -10.84
N SER A 165 -3.22 11.83 -12.16
CA SER A 165 -3.99 10.91 -13.02
C SER A 165 -3.57 9.45 -12.83
N LEU A 166 -2.26 9.17 -12.76
CA LEU A 166 -1.75 7.82 -12.52
C LEU A 166 -2.18 7.27 -11.15
N ILE A 167 -2.20 8.12 -10.12
CA ILE A 167 -2.62 7.72 -8.77
C ILE A 167 -4.11 7.42 -8.75
N ALA A 168 -4.94 8.27 -9.37
CA ALA A 168 -6.38 8.03 -9.52
C ALA A 168 -6.67 6.72 -10.27
N ALA A 169 -5.97 6.48 -11.40
CA ALA A 169 -6.10 5.25 -12.17
C ALA A 169 -5.67 4.01 -11.35
N GLY A 170 -4.63 4.13 -10.53
CA GLY A 170 -4.21 3.09 -9.60
C GLY A 170 -5.27 2.78 -8.54
N GLY A 171 -5.91 3.81 -7.99
CA GLY A 171 -6.99 3.69 -7.02
C GLY A 171 -8.25 3.04 -7.59
N MET A 172 -8.60 3.37 -8.83
CA MET A 172 -9.76 2.80 -9.53
C MET A 172 -9.56 1.34 -9.95
N GLY A 173 -8.44 1.02 -10.59
CA GLY A 173 -8.29 -0.26 -11.29
C GLY A 173 -7.36 -1.28 -10.64
N VAL A 174 -6.62 -0.90 -9.60
CA VAL A 174 -5.67 -1.80 -8.92
C VAL A 174 -6.03 -1.94 -7.45
N GLY A 175 -6.23 -0.80 -6.77
CA GLY A 175 -6.51 -0.70 -5.34
C GLY A 175 -5.31 -1.07 -4.46
N VAL A 176 -5.53 -1.07 -3.15
CA VAL A 176 -4.56 -1.44 -2.12
C VAL A 176 -5.17 -2.38 -1.08
N GLY A 177 -4.33 -3.03 -0.27
CA GLY A 177 -4.82 -3.98 0.73
C GLY A 177 -5.23 -5.34 0.16
N GLU A 178 -6.01 -6.06 0.96
CA GLU A 178 -6.52 -7.39 0.66
C GLU A 178 -7.81 -7.31 -0.17
N TRP A 179 -8.01 -8.33 -1.03
CA TRP A 179 -9.19 -8.45 -1.90
C TRP A 179 -9.48 -7.22 -2.77
N ARG A 180 -8.42 -6.57 -3.22
CA ARG A 180 -8.45 -5.45 -4.17
C ARG A 180 -8.74 -5.89 -5.61
N PRO A 181 -9.12 -4.98 -6.54
CA PRO A 181 -9.37 -5.28 -7.95
C PRO A 181 -8.33 -6.16 -8.64
N GLU A 182 -7.04 -5.86 -8.45
CA GLU A 182 -5.95 -6.65 -9.05
C GLU A 182 -5.90 -8.12 -8.55
N LYS A 183 -6.54 -8.41 -7.42
CA LYS A 183 -6.64 -9.73 -6.80
C LYS A 183 -8.03 -10.35 -6.93
N GLY A 184 -8.90 -9.80 -7.79
CA GLY A 184 -10.21 -10.36 -8.09
C GLY A 184 -11.28 -10.08 -7.03
N GLY A 185 -11.11 -9.01 -6.25
CA GLY A 185 -12.14 -8.49 -5.35
C GLY A 185 -12.36 -6.99 -5.58
N ASP A 186 -13.16 -6.34 -4.75
CA ASP A 186 -13.59 -4.95 -4.96
C ASP A 186 -13.22 -3.98 -3.81
N PHE A 187 -12.31 -4.38 -2.90
CA PHE A 187 -11.91 -3.57 -1.74
C PHE A 187 -10.66 -2.70 -1.97
N GLY A 188 -10.44 -1.72 -1.11
CA GLY A 188 -9.25 -0.87 -1.08
C GLY A 188 -9.04 0.00 -2.32
N THR A 189 -10.12 0.32 -3.04
CA THR A 189 -10.13 1.35 -4.06
C THR A 189 -10.19 2.74 -3.43
N TYR A 190 -9.66 3.73 -4.13
CA TYR A 190 -9.60 5.12 -3.66
C TYR A 190 -9.63 6.07 -4.84
N ASP A 191 -9.88 7.34 -4.55
CA ASP A 191 -9.78 8.44 -5.51
C ASP A 191 -9.10 9.66 -4.85
N ILE A 192 -8.71 10.63 -5.67
CA ILE A 192 -8.18 11.91 -5.22
C ILE A 192 -9.27 12.67 -4.50
N ASP A 193 -8.96 13.16 -3.31
CA ASP A 193 -9.91 13.95 -2.54
C ASP A 193 -9.99 15.37 -3.11
N GLN A 194 -11.05 15.64 -3.88
CA GLN A 194 -11.26 16.94 -4.52
C GLN A 194 -11.61 18.07 -3.52
N SER A 195 -11.89 17.74 -2.26
CA SER A 195 -12.18 18.75 -1.23
C SER A 195 -10.92 19.39 -0.62
N ARG A 196 -9.75 18.79 -0.85
CA ARG A 196 -8.46 19.25 -0.33
C ARG A 196 -7.51 19.58 -1.48
N GLU A 197 -6.73 20.63 -1.33
CA GLU A 197 -5.74 21.02 -2.35
C GLU A 197 -4.54 20.07 -2.35
N VAL A 198 -3.96 19.86 -3.53
CA VAL A 198 -2.67 19.18 -3.68
C VAL A 198 -1.57 20.19 -3.36
N GLU A 199 -0.82 19.93 -2.29
CA GLU A 199 0.24 20.83 -1.82
C GLU A 199 1.57 20.52 -2.53
N VAL A 200 2.29 21.56 -2.92
CA VAL A 200 3.67 21.45 -3.44
C VAL A 200 4.62 21.69 -2.28
N ILE A 201 5.39 20.66 -1.91
CA ILE A 201 6.28 20.69 -0.75
C ILE A 201 7.65 21.26 -1.11
N SER A 202 8.20 20.85 -2.27
CA SER A 202 9.55 21.27 -2.72
C SER A 202 9.79 20.97 -4.18
#